data_AF-A0A930HDH7-F1
#
_entry.id   AF-A0A930HDH7-F1
#
_cell.length_a   1.000
_cell.length_b   1.000
_cell.length_c   1.000
_cell.angle_alpha   90.00
_cell.angle_beta   90.00
_cell.angle_gamma   90.00
#
_symmetry.space_group_name_H-M   'P 1'
#
loop_
_entity.id
_entity.type
_entity.pdbx_description
1 polymer ?
#
loop_
_entity_poly.entity_id
_entity_poly.type
_entity_poly.pdbx_seq_one_letter_code
_entity_poly.pdbx_strand_id
1 'polypeptide(L)'
;MALSKNTSKATHAQASTRRKSKPREKVSPKVDWFPEELEAFKPPERYTVSEWADRYRVLTNISAEPGRWRTARTPYLKEPMDKFT
;
A
#
# COMPACT_ATOMS: atom_id res chain seq x y z
N MET A 1 -26.66 18.19 -79.63
CA MET A 1 -25.57 19.10 -79.21
C MET A 1 -26.10 20.01 -78.10
N ALA A 2 -25.70 19.78 -76.85
CA ALA A 2 -25.69 20.78 -75.79
C ALA A 2 -24.86 20.22 -74.63
N LEU A 3 -23.57 20.59 -74.59
CA LEU A 3 -22.72 20.38 -73.43
C LEU A 3 -23.15 21.40 -72.37
N SER A 4 -23.62 20.93 -71.21
CA SER A 4 -23.71 21.76 -70.00
C SER A 4 -22.53 21.41 -69.10
N LYS A 5 -21.60 22.36 -68.99
CA LYS A 5 -20.52 22.39 -68.01
C LYS A 5 -21.11 22.96 -66.72
N ASN A 6 -20.98 22.26 -65.61
CA ASN A 6 -21.17 22.85 -64.28
C ASN A 6 -20.18 22.17 -63.32
N THR A 7 -18.96 22.71 -63.20
CA THR A 7 -18.47 23.51 -62.06
C THR A 7 -18.48 22.80 -60.71
N SER A 8 -17.26 22.38 -60.33
CA SER A 8 -16.60 22.59 -59.03
C SER A 8 -17.28 22.18 -57.71
N LYS A 9 -16.55 21.28 -57.04
CA LYS A 9 -16.25 21.22 -55.60
C LYS A 9 -17.43 20.90 -54.67
N ALA A 10 -17.38 19.67 -54.16
CA ALA A 10 -17.61 19.44 -52.74
C ALA A 10 -16.71 18.28 -52.28
N THR A 11 -15.49 18.62 -51.88
CA THR A 11 -14.72 17.79 -50.94
C THR A 11 -15.58 17.60 -49.70
N HIS A 12 -16.17 16.40 -49.55
CA HIS A 12 -16.75 15.99 -48.28
C HIS A 12 -15.58 15.70 -47.33
N ALA A 13 -15.09 16.76 -46.68
CA ALA A 13 -14.22 16.63 -45.53
C ALA A 13 -15.06 15.94 -44.43
N GLN A 14 -14.89 14.62 -44.31
CA GLN A 14 -15.38 13.84 -43.19
C GLN A 14 -14.69 14.37 -41.93
N ALA A 15 -15.35 15.30 -41.24
CA ALA A 15 -14.90 15.77 -39.94
C ALA A 15 -15.00 14.59 -38.95
N SER A 16 -13.86 13.93 -38.72
CA SER A 16 -13.70 12.92 -37.67
C SER A 16 -14.01 13.58 -36.34
N THR A 17 -15.25 13.44 -35.90
CA THR A 17 -15.70 13.97 -34.63
C THR A 17 -15.04 13.10 -33.57
N ARG A 18 -13.99 13.61 -32.92
CA ARG A 18 -13.31 12.95 -31.81
C ARG A 18 -14.31 12.72 -30.68
N ARG A 19 -14.93 11.54 -30.64
CA ARG A 19 -15.75 11.11 -29.50
C ARG A 19 -14.83 11.06 -28.27
N LYS A 20 -15.08 11.93 -27.29
CA LYS A 20 -14.44 11.80 -25.97
C LYS A 20 -14.90 10.49 -25.36
N SER A 21 -13.98 9.57 -25.12
CA SER A 21 -14.28 8.33 -24.39
C SER A 21 -14.60 8.67 -22.93
N LYS A 22 -15.63 8.02 -22.39
CA LYS A 22 -16.00 8.13 -20.97
C LYS A 22 -14.85 7.54 -20.14
N PRO A 23 -14.39 8.19 -19.04
CA PRO A 23 -13.38 7.61 -18.17
C PRO A 23 -13.87 6.25 -17.65
N ARG A 24 -13.02 5.22 -17.72
CA ARG A 24 -13.33 3.91 -17.14
C ARG A 24 -13.47 4.07 -15.63
N GLU A 25 -14.67 3.87 -15.13
CA GLU A 25 -14.95 3.82 -13.70
C GLU A 25 -14.25 2.59 -13.12
N LYS A 26 -13.39 2.80 -12.10
CA LYS A 26 -12.66 1.72 -11.45
C LYS A 26 -13.62 0.98 -10.52
N VAL A 27 -14.32 -0.01 -11.05
CA VAL A 27 -15.11 -0.94 -10.25
C VAL A 27 -14.14 -1.94 -9.63
N SER A 28 -13.69 -1.66 -8.41
CA SER A 28 -12.99 -2.65 -7.60
C SER A 28 -13.99 -3.77 -7.28
N PRO A 29 -13.71 -5.04 -7.63
CA PRO A 29 -14.60 -6.12 -7.23
C PRO A 29 -14.67 -6.15 -5.70
N LYS A 30 -15.89 -6.25 -5.17
CA LYS A 30 -16.11 -6.40 -3.74
C LYS A 30 -15.77 -7.85 -3.40
N VAL A 31 -14.62 -8.05 -2.76
CA VAL A 31 -14.17 -9.37 -2.31
C VAL A 31 -14.83 -9.63 -0.96
N ASP A 32 -15.59 -10.71 -0.87
CA ASP A 32 -16.17 -11.18 0.38
C ASP A 32 -15.12 -12.09 1.07
N TRP A 33 -14.55 -11.60 2.17
CA TRP A 33 -13.56 -12.34 2.96
C TRP A 33 -14.26 -13.31 3.91
N PHE A 34 -13.70 -14.50 4.10
CA PHE A 34 -14.13 -15.43 5.14
C PHE A 34 -13.69 -14.92 6.53
N PRO A 35 -14.46 -15.21 7.61
CA PRO A 35 -14.11 -14.76 8.95
C PRO A 35 -12.71 -15.19 9.43
N GLU A 36 -12.27 -16.37 9.02
CA GLU A 36 -10.94 -16.93 9.35
C GLU A 36 -9.81 -16.11 8.72
N GLU A 37 -10.01 -15.62 7.49
CA GLU A 37 -9.05 -14.78 6.78
C GLU A 37 -8.92 -13.43 7.48
N LEU A 38 -10.05 -12.83 7.87
CA LEU A 38 -10.09 -11.58 8.62
C LEU A 38 -9.38 -11.70 9.98
N GLU A 39 -9.47 -12.86 10.62
CA GLU A 39 -8.76 -13.13 11.86
C GLU A 39 -7.25 -13.28 11.66
N ALA A 40 -6.81 -14.00 10.62
CA ALA A 40 -5.40 -14.13 10.29
C ALA A 40 -4.74 -12.79 9.92
N PHE A 41 -5.51 -11.85 9.34
CA PHE A 41 -5.03 -10.50 9.02
C PHE A 41 -5.08 -9.51 10.19
N LYS A 42 -5.54 -9.93 11.38
CA LYS A 42 -5.46 -9.06 12.55
C LYS A 42 -4.00 -8.68 12.80
N PRO A 43 -3.69 -7.38 12.98
CA PRO A 43 -2.34 -6.96 13.28
C PRO A 43 -1.87 -7.61 14.59
N PRO A 44 -0.57 -7.92 14.71
CA PRO A 44 -0.02 -8.44 15.96
C PRO A 44 -0.17 -7.41 17.08
N GLU A 45 -0.02 -7.87 18.33
CA GLU A 45 0.01 -7.01 19.50
C GLU A 45 1.11 -5.95 19.34
N ARG A 46 0.79 -4.70 19.67
CA ARG A 46 1.75 -3.59 19.62
C ARG A 46 2.58 -3.62 20.89
N TYR A 47 3.89 -3.64 20.73
CA TYR A 47 4.85 -3.50 21.81
C TYR A 47 5.77 -2.33 21.53
N THR A 48 6.17 -1.62 22.57
CA THR A 48 7.37 -0.79 22.51
C THR A 48 8.60 -1.67 22.29
N VAL A 49 9.69 -1.07 21.81
CA VAL A 49 10.96 -1.81 21.66
C VAL A 49 11.46 -2.34 23.02
N SER A 50 11.21 -1.64 24.13
CA SER A 50 11.61 -2.10 25.47
C SER A 50 10.83 -3.33 25.92
N GLU A 51 9.51 -3.33 25.73
CA GLU A 51 8.64 -4.47 26.07
C GLU A 51 8.96 -5.70 25.24
N TRP A 52 9.18 -5.53 23.92
CA TRP A 52 9.57 -6.63 23.06
C TRP A 52 10.92 -7.22 23.49
N ALA A 53 11.89 -6.35 23.81
CA ALA A 53 13.20 -6.80 24.24
C ALA A 53 13.13 -7.58 25.56
N ASP A 54 12.39 -7.09 26.55
CA ASP A 54 12.22 -7.77 27.84
C ASP A 54 11.49 -9.12 27.71
N ARG A 55 10.54 -9.23 26.77
CA ARG A 55 9.78 -10.48 26.57
C ARG A 55 10.55 -11.51 25.74
N TYR A 56 11.26 -11.09 24.69
CA TYR A 56 11.77 -12.02 23.67
C TYR A 56 13.29 -12.05 23.53
N ARG A 57 14.00 -10.97 23.84
CA ARG A 57 15.45 -10.89 23.58
C ARG A 57 16.25 -11.71 24.59
N VAL A 58 17.20 -12.50 24.09
CA VAL A 58 18.15 -13.29 24.89
C VAL A 58 19.56 -12.99 24.39
N LEU A 59 20.44 -12.66 25.33
CA LEU A 59 21.85 -12.43 25.07
C LEU A 59 22.60 -13.76 25.04
N THR A 60 23.52 -13.87 24.08
CA THR A 60 24.35 -15.06 23.90
C THR A 60 25.38 -15.20 25.03
N ASN A 61 25.99 -16.38 25.11
CA ASN A 61 27.00 -16.73 26.12
C ASN A 61 28.29 -15.88 26.04
N ILE A 62 28.54 -15.18 24.93
CA ILE A 62 29.67 -14.27 24.77
C ILE A 62 29.40 -12.85 25.29
N SER A 63 28.16 -12.56 25.69
CA SER A 63 27.84 -11.27 26.29
C SER A 63 28.41 -11.17 27.71
N ALA A 64 28.63 -9.95 28.19
CA ALA A 64 29.03 -9.71 29.57
C ALA A 64 27.97 -10.20 30.58
N GLU A 65 26.69 -10.20 30.18
CA GLU A 65 25.57 -10.73 30.96
C GLU A 65 24.70 -11.65 30.08
N PRO A 66 25.08 -12.94 29.92
CA PRO A 66 24.28 -13.89 29.16
C PRO A 66 22.88 -14.10 29.75
N GLY A 67 21.91 -14.42 28.90
CA GLY A 67 20.55 -14.75 29.32
C GLY A 67 19.50 -13.71 28.91
N ARG A 68 18.34 -13.74 29.57
CA ARG A 68 17.20 -12.88 29.21
C ARG A 68 17.56 -11.40 29.37
N TRP A 69 17.30 -10.61 28.33
CA TRP A 69 17.46 -9.15 28.38
C TRP A 69 16.58 -8.54 29.48
N ARG A 70 17.08 -7.49 30.14
CA ARG A 70 16.34 -6.74 31.15
C ARG A 70 16.63 -5.25 30.97
N THR A 71 15.68 -4.49 30.45
CA THR A 71 15.78 -3.03 30.28
C THR A 71 16.04 -2.35 31.63
N ALA A 72 15.57 -2.93 32.73
CA ALA A 72 15.87 -2.47 34.09
C ALA A 72 17.39 -2.46 34.43
N ARG A 73 18.24 -3.23 33.73
CA ARG A 73 19.71 -3.16 33.90
C ARG A 73 20.30 -1.89 33.29
N THR A 74 19.64 -1.29 32.28
CA THR A 74 20.06 -0.07 31.60
C THR A 74 18.90 0.93 31.52
N PRO A 75 18.44 1.51 32.65
CA PRO A 75 17.21 2.30 32.72
C PRO A 75 17.16 3.48 31.74
N TYR A 76 18.31 4.09 31.45
CA TYR A 76 18.45 5.19 30.50
C TYR A 76 18.08 4.83 29.05
N LEU A 77 18.08 3.53 28.70
CA LEU A 77 17.73 3.06 27.36
C LEU A 77 16.22 2.94 27.17
N LYS A 78 15.43 2.88 28.26
CA LYS A 78 13.99 2.68 28.20
C LYS A 78 13.29 3.77 27.40
N GLU A 79 13.52 5.03 27.74
CA GLU A 79 12.79 6.14 27.11
C GLU A 79 13.01 6.21 25.59
N PRO A 80 14.25 6.12 25.06
CA PRO A 80 14.47 6.05 23.60
C PRO A 80 13.80 4.83 22.94
N MET A 81 13.80 3.67 23.58
CA MET A 81 13.15 2.46 23.06
C MET A 81 11.62 2.62 22.99
N ASP A 82 11.03 3.27 23.99
CA ASP A 82 9.58 3.47 24.11
C ASP A 82 9.01 4.47 23.10
N LYS A 83 9.88 5.26 22.42
CA LYS A 83 9.44 6.15 21.33
C LYS A 83 9.09 5.41 20.03
N PHE A 84 9.41 4.12 19.92
CA PHE A 84 9.14 3.30 18.75
C PHE A 84 8.14 2.18 19.08
N THR A 85 7.07 2.06 18.30
CA THR A 85 5.96 1.10 18.44
C THR A 85 5.48 0.61 17.09
#